data_AF-W1YLR7-F1
#
_entry.id   AF-W1YLR7-F1
#
_cell.length_a   1.000
_cell.length_b   1.000
_cell.length_c   1.000
_cell.angle_alpha   90.00
_cell.angle_beta   90.00
_cell.angle_gamma   90.00
#
_symmetry.space_group_name_H-M   'P 1'
#
loop_
_entity.id
_entity.type
_entity.pdbx_description
1 polymer ?
#
loop_
_entity_poly.entity_id
_entity_poly.type
_entity_poly.pdbx_seq_one_letter_code
_entity_poly.pdbx_strand_id
1 'polypeptide(L)'
;LSIDLFGLNHMVFIKDVLVNGKSRFAELLDGVASGQLKASSVKNIFDLPFSEGLIRSLNLLPCSYLLYYFKQKEMLAIEMGEYYKG
;
A
#
# COMPACT_ATOMS: atom_id res chain seq x y z
N LEU A 1 3.00 -20.53 -1.04
CA LEU A 1 2.51 -19.14 -1.01
C LEU A 1 2.18 -18.74 -2.44
N SER A 2 1.01 -18.15 -2.69
CA SER A 2 0.61 -17.59 -3.98
C SER A 2 -0.04 -16.22 -3.74
N ILE A 3 0.20 -15.26 -4.64
CA ILE A 3 -0.29 -13.89 -4.53
C ILE A 3 -0.96 -13.52 -5.86
N ASP A 4 -2.21 -13.09 -5.81
CA ASP A 4 -2.95 -12.56 -6.96
C ASP A 4 -2.74 -11.04 -7.01
N LEU A 5 -2.07 -10.59 -8.07
CA LEU A 5 -1.71 -9.19 -8.32
C LEU A 5 -2.30 -8.76 -9.66
N PHE A 6 -2.77 -7.52 -9.74
CA PHE A 6 -3.18 -6.93 -11.01
C PHE A 6 -2.88 -5.44 -11.07
N GLY A 7 -2.78 -4.90 -12.29
CA GLY A 7 -2.54 -3.49 -12.55
C GLY A 7 -1.42 -3.26 -13.56
N LEU A 8 -0.83 -2.06 -13.52
CA LEU A 8 0.26 -1.63 -14.38
C LEU A 8 1.57 -1.55 -13.58
N ASN A 9 2.67 -1.32 -14.29
CA ASN A 9 3.93 -0.97 -13.63
C ASN A 9 3.72 0.27 -12.73
N HIS A 10 4.13 0.17 -11.46
CA HIS A 10 3.94 1.19 -10.41
C HIS A 10 2.48 1.57 -10.10
N MET A 11 1.53 0.77 -10.57
CA MET A 11 0.11 0.90 -10.26
C MET A 11 -0.49 -0.50 -10.08
N VAL A 12 -0.02 -1.21 -9.04
CA VAL A 12 -0.38 -2.61 -8.78
C VAL A 12 -1.13 -2.73 -7.45
N PHE A 13 -2.08 -3.67 -7.42
CA PHE A 13 -2.87 -4.02 -6.24
C PHE A 13 -2.74 -5.51 -5.96
N ILE A 14 -2.70 -5.88 -4.68
CA ILE A 14 -2.92 -7.27 -4.24
C ILE A 14 -4.43 -7.47 -4.08
N LYS A 15 -4.93 -8.50 -4.76
CA LYS A 15 -6.31 -8.94 -4.70
C LYS A 15 -6.52 -10.12 -3.75
N ASP A 16 -5.55 -11.03 -3.67
CA ASP A 16 -5.62 -12.18 -2.77
C ASP A 16 -4.21 -12.69 -2.42
N VAL A 17 -4.10 -13.37 -1.27
CA VAL A 17 -2.90 -14.07 -0.82
C VAL A 17 -3.32 -15.45 -0.32
N LEU A 18 -2.81 -16.49 -0.97
CA LEU A 18 -3.09 -17.87 -0.64
C LEU A 18 -1.89 -18.51 0.08
N VAL A 19 -2.15 -19.04 1.27
CA VAL A 19 -1.22 -19.87 2.04
C VAL A 19 -1.75 -21.30 2.02
N ASN A 20 -0.97 -22.22 1.46
CA ASN A 20 -1.36 -23.63 1.30
C ASN A 20 -2.73 -23.81 0.62
N GLY A 21 -2.98 -23.03 -0.43
CA GLY A 21 -4.22 -23.07 -1.21
C GLY A 21 -5.45 -22.41 -0.55
N LYS A 22 -5.30 -21.82 0.64
CA LYS A 22 -6.38 -21.09 1.33
C LYS A 22 -6.12 -19.60 1.33
N SER A 23 -7.13 -18.80 0.95
CA SER A 23 -7.05 -17.34 1.06
C SER A 23 -6.86 -16.92 2.52
N ARG A 24 -5.94 -15.99 2.73
CA ARG A 24 -5.69 -15.28 3.99
C ARG A 24 -5.89 -13.78 3.81
N PHE A 25 -6.56 -13.36 2.73
CA PHE A 25 -6.64 -11.95 2.37
C PHE A 25 -7.42 -11.12 3.39
N ALA A 26 -8.52 -11.64 3.96
CA ALA A 26 -9.29 -10.91 4.98
C ALA A 26 -8.44 -10.59 6.22
N GLU A 27 -7.70 -11.58 6.75
CA GLU A 27 -6.78 -11.39 7.88
C GLU A 27 -5.68 -10.37 7.55
N LEU A 28 -5.10 -10.46 6.34
CA LEU A 28 -4.08 -9.53 5.89
C LEU A 28 -4.63 -8.10 5.75
N LEU A 29 -5.80 -7.95 5.12
CA LEU A 29 -6.47 -6.67 4.91
C LEU A 29 -6.78 -6.02 6.26
N ASP A 30 -7.34 -6.77 7.21
CA ASP A 30 -7.66 -6.28 8.55
C ASP A 30 -6.40 -5.85 9.29
N GLY A 31 -5.33 -6.66 9.27
CA GLY A 31 -4.08 -6.32 9.93
C GLY A 31 -3.43 -5.06 9.37
N VAL A 32 -3.47 -4.84 8.05
CA VAL A 32 -2.96 -3.61 7.43
C VAL A 32 -3.88 -2.42 7.73
N ALA A 33 -5.20 -2.59 7.60
CA ALA A 33 -6.19 -1.54 7.80
C ALA A 33 -6.19 -1.02 9.26
N SER A 34 -6.00 -1.91 10.24
CA SER A 34 -5.89 -1.54 11.65
C SER A 34 -4.49 -1.08 12.08
N GLY A 35 -3.51 -1.08 11.16
CA GLY A 35 -2.11 -0.72 11.44
C GLY A 35 -1.32 -1.73 12.27
N GLN A 36 -1.85 -2.94 12.50
CA GLN A 36 -1.14 -4.03 13.18
C GLN A 36 -0.02 -4.62 12.32
N LEU A 37 -0.24 -4.63 11.00
CA LEU A 37 0.74 -5.03 10.00
C LEU A 37 1.18 -3.79 9.22
N LYS A 38 2.49 -3.56 9.17
CA LYS A 38 3.05 -2.54 8.28
C LYS A 38 3.31 -3.14 6.91
N ALA A 39 2.85 -2.45 5.87
CA ALA A 39 3.26 -2.77 4.51
C ALA A 39 4.78 -2.55 4.38
N SER A 40 5.47 -3.42 3.63
CA SER A 40 6.86 -3.15 3.29
C SER A 40 6.93 -1.98 2.31
N SER A 41 7.69 -0.94 2.67
CA SER A 41 8.01 0.16 1.75
C SER A 41 9.24 -0.19 0.90
N VAL A 42 9.36 0.48 -0.24
CA VAL A 42 10.60 0.46 -1.04
C VAL A 42 11.47 1.64 -0.62
N LYS A 43 12.79 1.52 -0.75
CA LYS A 43 13.76 2.52 -0.25
C LYS A 43 13.50 3.97 -0.69
N ASN A 44 12.89 4.15 -1.86
CA ASN A 44 12.72 5.45 -2.50
C ASN A 44 11.32 6.03 -2.33
N ILE A 45 10.45 5.41 -1.52
CA ILE A 45 9.10 5.90 -1.25
C ILE A 45 8.98 6.11 0.24
N PHE A 46 8.56 7.31 0.65
CA PHE A 46 8.31 7.61 2.04
C PHE A 46 7.23 6.68 2.60
N ASP A 47 7.49 6.09 3.77
CA ASP A 47 6.60 5.12 4.40
C ASP A 47 5.41 5.83 5.04
N LEU A 48 4.32 5.98 4.29
CA LEU A 48 3.04 6.46 4.79
C LEU A 48 1.98 5.35 4.73
N PRO A 49 1.19 5.15 5.80
CA PRO A 49 0.06 4.24 5.72
C PRO A 49 -1.06 4.84 4.85
N PHE A 50 -1.74 3.98 4.10
CA PHE A 50 -3.05 4.33 3.54
C PHE A 50 -4.09 4.40 4.68
N SER A 51 -5.15 5.18 4.49
CA SER A 51 -6.21 5.26 5.51
C SER A 51 -6.99 3.94 5.59
N GLU A 52 -7.41 3.57 6.79
CA GLU A 52 -8.25 2.39 7.02
C GLU A 52 -9.49 2.38 6.12
N GLY A 53 -10.19 3.53 6.05
CA GLY A 53 -11.39 3.68 5.22
C GLY A 53 -11.13 3.42 3.74
N LEU A 54 -9.97 3.84 3.21
CA LEU A 54 -9.60 3.58 1.82
C LEU A 54 -9.34 2.09 1.59
N ILE A 55 -8.52 1.46 2.44
CA ILE A 55 -8.17 0.03 2.33
C ILE A 55 -9.45 -0.83 2.37
N ARG A 56 -10.35 -0.56 3.32
CA ARG A 56 -11.61 -1.30 3.46
C ARG A 56 -12.56 -1.05 2.29
N SER A 57 -12.66 0.18 1.80
CA SER A 57 -13.54 0.51 0.67
C SER A 57 -13.06 -0.11 -0.65
N LEU A 58 -11.75 -0.16 -0.86
CA LEU A 58 -11.17 -0.82 -2.03
C LEU A 58 -11.28 -2.34 -1.95
N ASN A 59 -11.21 -2.90 -0.74
CA ASN A 59 -11.04 -4.35 -0.51
C ASN A 59 -9.86 -4.92 -1.30
N LEU A 60 -8.78 -4.14 -1.40
CA LEU A 60 -7.55 -4.39 -2.13
C LEU A 60 -6.39 -3.76 -1.35
N LEU A 61 -5.19 -4.32 -1.49
CA LEU A 61 -3.99 -3.67 -0.94
C LEU A 61 -3.19 -2.97 -2.05
N PRO A 62 -3.20 -1.63 -2.09
CA PRO A 62 -2.42 -0.86 -3.06
C PRO A 62 -0.91 -0.92 -2.73
N CYS A 63 -0.05 -0.89 -3.76
CA CYS A 63 1.39 -0.74 -3.54
C CYS A 63 1.75 0.69 -3.12
N SER A 64 2.94 0.86 -2.54
CA SER A 64 3.41 2.15 -2.00
C SER A 64 3.49 3.29 -3.02
N TYR A 65 3.68 2.99 -4.32
CA TYR A 65 3.64 4.03 -5.37
C TYR A 65 2.28 4.73 -5.48
N LEU A 66 1.19 4.08 -5.05
CA LEU A 66 -0.14 4.70 -5.09
C LEU A 66 -0.32 5.82 -4.06
N LEU A 67 0.65 6.04 -3.17
CA LEU A 67 0.71 7.24 -2.33
C LEU A 67 0.72 8.52 -3.17
N TYR A 68 1.38 8.53 -4.35
CA TYR A 68 1.35 9.67 -5.28
C TYR A 68 -0.01 9.91 -5.93
N TYR A 69 -0.95 8.97 -5.82
CA TYR A 69 -2.30 9.10 -6.38
C TYR A 69 -3.33 9.41 -5.30
N PHE A 70 -3.22 8.78 -4.13
CA PHE A 70 -4.17 8.94 -3.03
C PHE A 70 -3.76 9.98 -1.97
N LYS A 71 -2.47 10.31 -1.86
CA LYS A 71 -1.88 11.21 -0.86
C LYS A 71 -1.00 12.28 -1.50
N GLN A 72 -1.47 12.83 -2.61
CA GLN A 72 -0.74 13.79 -3.44
C GLN A 72 -0.18 14.98 -2.65
N LYS A 73 -0.98 15.57 -1.74
CA LYS A 73 -0.57 16.74 -0.97
C LYS A 73 0.54 16.40 0.01
N GLU A 74 0.41 15.28 0.72
CA GLU A 74 1.40 14.80 1.68
C GLU A 74 2.71 14.43 0.98
N MET A 75 2.63 13.67 -0.12
CA MET A 75 3.81 13.30 -0.90
C MET A 75 4.50 14.54 -1.47
N LEU A 76 3.77 15.49 -2.04
CA LEU A 76 4.36 16.73 -2.55
C LEU A 76 5.10 17.51 -1.45
N ALA A 77 4.52 17.63 -0.27
CA ALA A 77 5.16 18.34 0.85
C ALA A 77 6.45 17.64 1.32
N ILE A 78 6.45 16.30 1.36
CA ILE A 78 7.63 15.50 1.71
C ILE A 78 8.73 15.70 0.66
N GLU A 79 8.42 15.52 -0.62
CA GLU A 79 9.40 15.63 -1.71
C GLU A 79 9.94 17.07 -1.84
N MET A 80 9.12 18.10 -1.62
CA MET A 80 9.61 19.47 -1.50
C MET A 80 10.59 19.63 -0.33
N GLY A 81 10.26 19.04 0.83
CA GLY A 81 11.13 19.05 1.99
C GLY A 81 12.49 18.41 1.71
N GLU A 82 12.52 17.28 1.00
CA GLU A 82 13.77 16.65 0.56
C GLU A 82 14.51 17.49 -0.48
N TYR A 83 13.81 18.03 -1.48
CA TYR A 83 14.40 18.90 -2.51
C TYR A 83 15.14 20.11 -1.91
N TYR A 84 14.60 20.73 -0.85
CA TYR A 84 15.24 21.88 -0.20
C TYR A 84 16.37 21.50 0.78
N LYS A 85 16.60 20.22 1.07
CA LYS A 85 17.73 19.76 1.91
C LYS A 85 19.05 19.66 1.14
N GLY A 86 19.01 19.60 -0.19
CA GLY A 86 20.17 19.38 -1.06
C GLY A 86 20.35 17.91 -1.42
#